data_AF-A0AAW0GQQ7-F1
#
_entry.id   AF-A0AAW0GQQ7-F1
#
_cell.length_a   1.000
_cell.length_b   1.000
_cell.length_c   1.000
_cell.angle_alpha   90.00
_cell.angle_beta   90.00
_cell.angle_gamma   90.00
#
_symmetry.space_group_name_H-M   'P 1'
#
loop_
_entity.id
_entity.type
_entity.pdbx_description
1 polymer ?
#
loop_
_entity_poly.entity_id
_entity_poly.type
_entity_poly.pdbx_seq_one_letter_code
_entity_poly.pdbx_strand_id
1 'polypeptide(L)' 'MDADKIMVLDAGKIVEFGKPSELLQKDDGILRSLVDESGDKATLYAMAAEAEAQS' A
#
# COMPACT_ATOMS: atom_id res chain seq x y z
N MET A 1 6.57 -15.25 7.97
CA MET A 1 7.49 -14.14 8.32
C MET A 1 6.78 -12.88 7.91
N ASP A 2 6.00 -12.40 8.86
CA ASP A 2 4.74 -11.68 8.72
C ASP A 2 4.97 -10.18 8.55
N ALA A 3 5.37 -9.78 7.34
CA ALA A 3 5.36 -8.37 6.94
C ALA A 3 4.06 -8.04 6.20
N ASP A 4 2.92 -8.54 6.69
CA ASP A 4 1.65 -8.52 5.93
C ASP A 4 0.91 -7.18 6.01
N LYS A 5 1.53 -6.12 6.52
CA LYS A 5 0.86 -4.82 6.71
C LYS A 5 1.79 -3.66 6.44
N ILE A 6 1.33 -2.77 5.56
CA ILE A 6 1.95 -1.47 5.29
C ILE A 6 1.46 -0.48 6.33
N MET A 7 2.37 0.35 6.84
CA MET A 7 2.06 1.47 7.71
C MET A 7 2.46 2.78 7.01
N VAL A 8 1.49 3.64 6.76
CA VAL A 8 1.70 4.98 6.21
C VAL A 8 1.69 5.98 7.35
N LEU A 9 2.77 6.75 7.46
CA LEU A 9 2.97 7.78 8.46
C LEU A 9 2.89 9.15 7.79
N ASP A 10 2.07 10.05 8.32
CA ASP A 10 2.05 11.47 7.96
C ASP A 10 2.21 12.33 9.20
N ALA A 11 3.15 13.27 9.15
CA ALA A 11 3.51 14.16 10.26
C ALA A 11 3.68 13.45 11.64
N GLY A 12 4.21 12.23 11.64
CA GLY A 12 4.42 11.43 12.86
C GLY A 12 3.17 10.72 13.39
N LYS A 13 2.08 10.69 12.64
CA LYS A 13 0.85 9.95 12.95
C LYS A 13 0.64 8.83 11.93
N ILE A 14 0.11 7.71 12.39
CA ILE A 14 -0.31 6.62 11.50
C ILE A 14 -1.60 7.06 10.82
N VAL A 15 -1.55 7.25 9.51
CA VAL A 15 -2.70 7.64 8.69
C VAL A 15 -3.30 6.44 7.96
N GLU A 16 -2.50 5.44 7.61
CA GLU A 16 -3.00 4.15 7.14
C GLU A 16 -2.20 2.99 7.71
N PHE A 17 -2.88 1.89 8.01
CA PHE A 17 -2.27 0.64 8.42
C PHE A 17 -3.12 -0.54 7.95
N GLY A 18 -2.56 -1.46 7.19
CA GLY A 18 -3.32 -2.59 6.63
C GLY A 18 -2.58 -3.32 5.54
N LYS A 19 -3.21 -4.35 4.96
CA LYS A 19 -2.60 -5.08 3.84
C LYS A 19 -2.44 -4.16 2.63
N PRO A 20 -1.38 -4.33 1.82
CA PRO A 20 -1.17 -3.55 0.60
C PRO A 20 -2.40 -3.54 -0.31
N SER A 21 -2.98 -4.71 -0.56
CA SER A 21 -4.16 -4.87 -1.41
C SER A 21 -5.40 -4.16 -0.87
N GLU A 22 -5.61 -4.20 0.45
CA GLU A 22 -6.74 -3.49 1.09
C GLU A 22 -6.56 -1.97 1.01
N LEU A 23 -5.33 -1.48 1.20
CA LEU A 23 -5.02 -0.06 1.11
C LEU A 23 -5.08 0.46 -0.34
N LEU A 24 -4.72 -0.36 -1.33
CA LEU A 24 -4.84 -0.02 -2.75
C LEU A 24 -6.29 -0.06 -3.26
N GLN A 25 -7.15 -0.88 -2.66
CA GLN A 25 -8.58 -0.92 -3.02
C GLN A 25 -9.36 0.29 -2.49
N LYS A 26 -8.83 1.04 -1.52
CA LYS A 26 -9.45 2.27 -1.04
C LYS A 26 -9.33 3.37 -2.09
N ASP A 27 -10.47 3.84 -2.60
CA ASP A 27 -10.50 4.95 -3.57
C ASP A 27 -9.89 6.25 -3.02
N ASP A 28 -10.09 6.56 -1.73
CA ASP A 28 -9.46 7.70 -1.03
C ASP A 28 -8.22 7.27 -0.21
N GLY A 29 -7.57 6.16 -0.59
CA GLY A 29 -6.37 5.66 0.08
C GLY A 29 -5.15 6.55 -0.20
N ILE A 30 -4.36 6.83 0.85
CA ILE A 30 -3.10 7.58 0.72
C ILE A 30 -2.09 6.74 -0.06
N LEU A 31 -1.99 5.45 0.27
CA LEU A 31 -1.12 4.54 -0.47
C LEU A 31 -1.48 4.50 -1.96
N ARG A 32 -2.77 4.39 -2.28
CA ARG A 32 -3.23 4.42 -3.68
C ARG A 32 -2.85 5.71 -4.37
N SER A 33 -3.08 6.86 -3.73
CA SER A 33 -2.76 8.16 -4.30
C SER A 33 -1.26 8.30 -4.59
N LEU A 34 -0.41 7.88 -3.64
CA LEU A 34 1.05 7.85 -3.81
C LEU A 34 1.50 6.95 -4.96
N VAL A 35 0.84 5.80 -5.13
CA VAL A 35 1.14 4.86 -6.22
C VAL A 35 0.62 5.38 -7.56
N ASP A 36 -0.54 6.01 -7.57
CA ASP A 36 -1.17 6.57 -8.77
C ASP A 36 -0.44 7.81 -9.30
N GLU A 37 0.15 8.62 -8.40
CA GLU A 37 1.03 9.74 -8.75
C GLU A 37 2.46 9.29 -9.12
N SER A 38 2.83 8.03 -8.84
CA SER A 38 4.14 7.48 -9.17
C SER A 38 4.23 7.01 -10.63
N GLY A 39 5.37 7.28 -11.27
CA GLY A 39 5.67 6.78 -12.62
C GLY A 39 5.76 5.24 -12.69
N ASP A 40 6.00 4.59 -11.55
CA ASP A 40 6.16 3.14 -11.42
C ASP A 40 4.90 2.44 -10.89
N LYS A 41 3.72 3.03 -11.13
CA LYS A 41 2.40 2.49 -10.71
C LYS A 41 2.30 0.98 -10.89
N ALA A 42 2.56 0.47 -12.10
CA ALA A 42 2.41 -0.96 -12.41
C ALA A 42 3.29 -1.86 -11.51
N THR A 43 4.53 -1.45 -11.27
CA THR A 43 5.48 -2.17 -10.40
C THR A 43 5.01 -2.14 -8.95
N LEU A 44 4.57 -0.99 -8.47
CA LEU A 44 4.11 -0.82 -7.08
C LEU A 44 2.82 -1.62 -6.81
N TYR A 45 1.88 -1.66 -7.77
CA TYR A 45 0.70 -2.52 -7.68
C TYR A 45 1.08 -4.01 -7.73
N ALA A 46 2.04 -4.40 -8.58
CA ALA A 46 2.51 -5.79 -8.63
C ALA A 46 3.16 -6.22 -7.31
N MET A 47 4.06 -5.40 -6.75
CA MET A 47 4.69 -5.66 -5.45
C MET A 47 3.67 -5.79 -4.32
N ALA A 48 2.61 -4.97 -4.33
CA ALA A 48 1.54 -5.04 -3.36
C ALA A 48 0.70 -6.33 -3.49
N ALA A 49 0.43 -6.78 -4.72
CA ALA A 49 -0.27 -8.03 -4.98
C ALA A 49 0.59 -9.26 -4.65
N GLU A 50 1.90 -9.22 -4.94
CA GLU A 50 2.83 -10.30 -4.60
C GLU A 50 3.01 -10.45 -3.09
N ALA A 51 2.98 -9.34 -2.35
CA ALA A 51 2.99 -9.34 -0.90
C ALA A 51 1.75 -10.01 -0.29
N GLU A 52 0.61 -10.07 -1.00
CA GLU A 52 -0.58 -10.81 -0.57
C GLU A 52 -0.50 -12.30 -0.91
N ALA A 53 0.13 -12.66 -2.03
CA ALA A 53 0.23 -14.04 -2.50
C ALA A 53 1.22 -14.91 -1.68
N GLN A 54 2.08 -14.29 -0.88
CA GLN A 54 3.08 -14.97 -0.04
C GLN A 54 2.70 -15.05 1.45
N SER A 55 1.53 -14.51 1.82
CA SER A 55 0.96 -14.46 3.18
C SER A 55 0.11 -15.68 3.55
#